data_AF-A0A2D9C8K2-F1
#
_entry.id   AF-A0A2D9C8K2-F1
#
_cell.length_a   1.000
_cell.length_b   1.000
_cell.length_c   1.000
_cell.angle_alpha   90.00
_cell.angle_beta   90.00
_cell.angle_gamma   90.00
#
_symmetry.space_group_name_H-M   'P 1'
#
loop_
_entity.id
_entity.type
_entity.pdbx_description
1 polymer ?
#
loop_
_entity_poly.entity_id
_entity_poly.type
_entity_poly.pdbx_seq_one_letter_code
_entity_poly.pdbx_strand_id
1 'polypeptide(L)'
;MNWISTVEPAPWTIAGFELGPLRFGHCLLMERFMDGGQNKIIDLWRYLNIASRTYEKSVRWLTKDVNTLFPVKRWAFCNTHKKPAKFEHVLRLWNKYVEENTATPQVMMSEGSGTTIGTPYLQTVWNICIHKLNYNPQTIKEAPFGEILWAVLAYNESQGGIRVVDDNLEQVFEKLKCQNLN
;
A
#
# COMPACT_ATOMS: atom_id res chain seq x y z
N MET A 1 -14.06 7.91 -1.96
CA MET A 1 -12.77 8.31 -1.36
C MET A 1 -12.14 9.38 -2.24
N ASN A 2 -11.52 10.42 -1.68
CA ASN A 2 -10.93 11.52 -2.46
C ASN A 2 -9.42 11.26 -2.64
N TRP A 3 -8.90 11.46 -3.85
CA TRP A 3 -7.46 11.43 -4.20
C TRP A 3 -6.55 12.04 -3.12
N ILE A 4 -6.93 13.19 -2.56
CA ILE A 4 -6.15 13.91 -1.53
C ILE A 4 -5.89 13.03 -0.31
N SER A 5 -6.90 12.30 0.19
CA SER A 5 -6.76 11.43 1.36
C SER A 5 -5.83 10.24 1.15
N THR A 6 -5.59 9.85 -0.10
CA THR A 6 -4.70 8.75 -0.46
C THR A 6 -3.27 9.21 -0.70
N VAL A 7 -3.10 10.40 -1.30
CA VAL A 7 -1.78 10.97 -1.61
C VAL A 7 -1.12 11.59 -0.37
N GLU A 8 -1.92 12.22 0.48
CA GLU A 8 -1.46 12.83 1.73
C GLU A 8 -2.29 12.30 2.92
N PRO A 9 -2.07 11.02 3.29
CA PRO A 9 -2.80 10.41 4.40
C PRO A 9 -2.42 11.08 5.72
N ALA A 10 -3.38 11.17 6.63
CA ALA A 10 -3.15 11.73 7.95
C ALA A 10 -2.10 10.90 8.72
N PRO A 11 -1.33 11.50 9.65
CA PRO A 11 -0.38 10.74 10.45
C PRO A 11 -1.10 9.69 11.30
N TRP A 12 -0.60 8.45 11.27
CA TRP A 12 -1.15 7.33 12.03
C TRP A 12 -0.30 7.03 13.26
N THR A 13 -0.92 6.64 14.37
CA THR A 13 -0.21 6.08 15.52
C THR A 13 -0.75 4.71 15.85
N ILE A 14 0.09 3.67 15.71
CA ILE A 14 -0.30 2.28 15.91
C ILE A 14 0.68 1.61 16.86
N ALA A 15 0.19 1.14 18.01
CA ALA A 15 1.00 0.45 19.04
C ALA A 15 2.28 1.22 19.45
N GLY A 16 2.20 2.57 19.48
CA GLY A 16 3.31 3.46 19.82
C GLY A 16 4.28 3.77 18.66
N PHE A 17 4.00 3.29 17.45
CA PHE A 17 4.70 3.70 16.24
C PHE A 17 3.96 4.86 15.57
N GLU A 18 4.67 5.95 15.33
CA GLU A 18 4.23 7.02 14.45
C GLU A 18 4.51 6.60 13.01
N LEU A 19 3.46 6.50 12.21
CA LEU A 19 3.52 6.09 10.81
C LEU A 19 3.24 7.31 9.94
N GLY A 20 4.14 7.57 8.99
CA GLY A 20 3.89 8.51 7.90
C GLY A 20 3.17 7.82 6.75
N PRO A 21 3.07 8.48 5.58
CA PRO A 21 2.55 7.85 4.37
C PRO A 21 3.33 6.57 4.02
N LEU A 22 2.61 5.54 3.58
CA LEU A 22 3.20 4.32 3.05
C LEU A 22 3.91 4.65 1.75
N ARG A 23 5.20 4.32 1.66
CA ARG A 23 6.03 4.63 0.50
C ARG A 23 6.24 3.42 -0.39
N PHE A 24 6.54 3.64 -1.67
CA PHE A 24 6.84 2.54 -2.60
C PHE A 24 7.93 1.60 -2.08
N GLY A 25 9.00 2.17 -1.53
CA GLY A 25 10.09 1.42 -0.96
C GLY A 25 9.67 0.58 0.25
N HIS A 26 8.66 1.00 1.01
CA HIS A 26 8.10 0.18 2.10
C HIS A 26 7.44 -1.08 1.54
N CYS A 27 6.63 -0.94 0.49
CA CYS A 27 5.96 -2.07 -0.16
C CYS A 27 6.98 -3.10 -0.66
N LEU A 28 8.07 -2.65 -1.29
CA LEU A 28 9.16 -3.54 -1.72
C LEU A 28 9.80 -4.30 -0.55
N LEU A 29 10.02 -3.63 0.59
CA LEU A 29 10.61 -4.28 1.77
C LEU A 29 9.64 -5.26 2.41
N MET A 30 8.34 -4.93 2.46
CA MET A 30 7.30 -5.78 3.03
C MET A 30 7.07 -7.05 2.20
N GLU A 31 7.09 -6.94 0.86
CA GLU A 31 6.95 -8.07 -0.07
C GLU A 31 7.99 -9.17 0.20
N ARG A 32 9.21 -8.81 0.61
CA ARG A 32 10.27 -9.77 0.98
C ARG A 32 9.94 -10.66 2.17
N PHE A 33 8.96 -10.27 3.00
CA PHE A 33 8.56 -11.01 4.20
C PHE A 33 7.15 -11.60 4.08
N MET A 34 6.47 -11.41 2.94
CA MET A 34 5.17 -12.02 2.69
C MET A 34 5.34 -13.47 2.22
N ASP A 35 5.88 -14.34 3.07
CA ASP A 35 5.87 -15.78 2.82
C ASP A 35 4.50 -16.37 3.19
N GLY A 36 3.58 -16.31 2.23
CA GLY A 36 2.66 -17.40 1.88
C GLY A 36 1.64 -17.94 2.89
N GLY A 37 1.48 -17.44 4.12
CA GLY A 37 0.31 -17.88 4.90
C GLY A 37 0.24 -17.71 6.41
N GLN A 38 1.04 -16.91 7.10
CA GLN A 38 0.79 -16.68 8.53
C GLN A 38 1.01 -15.23 8.92
N ASN A 39 -0.09 -14.52 9.23
CA ASN A 39 -0.13 -13.24 9.94
C ASN A 39 0.49 -13.39 11.34
N LYS A 40 1.82 -13.54 11.42
CA LYS A 40 2.54 -13.65 12.69
C LYS A 40 2.68 -12.24 13.26
N ILE A 41 2.55 -12.12 14.58
CA ILE A 41 2.81 -10.88 15.34
C ILE A 41 4.14 -10.22 14.93
N ILE A 42 5.12 -11.05 14.59
CA ILE A 42 6.45 -10.63 14.12
C ILE A 42 6.39 -9.83 12.82
N ASP A 43 5.57 -10.26 11.87
CA ASP A 43 5.49 -9.61 10.56
C ASP A 43 4.77 -8.27 10.67
N LEU A 44 3.67 -8.22 11.43
CA LEU A 44 3.01 -6.96 11.77
C LEU A 44 3.97 -5.96 12.42
N TRP A 45 4.80 -6.43 13.36
CA TRP A 45 5.80 -5.56 13.98
C TRP A 45 6.86 -5.05 13.01
N ARG A 46 7.35 -5.91 12.11
CA ARG A 46 8.29 -5.50 11.04
C ARG A 46 7.65 -4.45 10.16
N TYR A 47 6.39 -4.62 9.79
CA TYR A 47 5.67 -3.68 8.93
C TYR A 47 5.51 -2.31 9.61
N LEU A 48 5.11 -2.28 10.89
CA LEU A 48 5.05 -1.04 11.67
C LEU A 48 6.42 -0.35 11.75
N ASN A 49 7.49 -1.13 11.94
CA ASN A 49 8.85 -0.59 11.96
C ASN A 49 9.26 -0.01 10.60
N ILE A 50 8.94 -0.69 9.50
CA ILE A 50 9.25 -0.21 8.15
C ILE A 50 8.50 1.09 7.86
N ALA A 51 7.19 1.13 8.16
CA ALA A 51 6.32 2.29 7.89
C ALA A 51 6.63 3.50 8.79
N SER A 52 7.18 3.30 9.99
CA SER A 52 7.60 4.38 10.89
C SER A 52 8.88 5.13 10.49
N ARG A 53 9.50 4.78 9.36
CA ARG A 53 10.84 5.26 8.96
C ARG A 53 10.93 5.57 7.47
N THR A 54 11.98 6.27 7.06
CA THR A 54 12.36 6.40 5.63
C THR A 54 12.85 5.07 5.07
N TYR A 55 12.80 4.89 3.75
CA TYR A 55 13.22 3.63 3.11
C TYR A 55 14.67 3.27 3.51
N GLU A 56 15.60 4.23 3.45
CA GLU A 56 17.00 3.99 3.83
C GLU A 56 17.18 3.59 5.31
N LYS A 57 16.41 4.21 6.21
CA LYS A 57 16.44 3.85 7.63
C LYS A 57 15.86 2.45 7.85
N SER A 58 14.80 2.10 7.13
CA SER A 58 14.19 0.77 7.16
C SER A 58 15.15 -0.31 6.65
N VAL A 59 15.88 -0.05 5.55
CA VAL A 59 16.94 -0.97 5.05
C VAL A 59 18.02 -1.16 6.10
N ARG A 60 18.59 -0.08 6.65
CA ARG A 60 19.64 -0.17 7.69
C ARG A 60 19.16 -0.91 8.93
N TRP A 61 17.91 -0.69 9.32
CA TRP A 61 17.30 -1.37 10.45
C TRP A 61 17.12 -2.87 10.16
N LEU A 62 16.56 -3.25 9.01
CA LEU A 62 16.38 -4.64 8.60
C LEU A 62 17.72 -5.38 8.51
N THR A 63 18.77 -4.76 7.98
CA THR A 63 20.11 -5.39 7.94
C THR A 63 20.63 -5.71 9.35
N LYS A 64 20.30 -4.90 10.36
CA LYS A 64 20.66 -5.19 11.76
C LYS A 64 19.72 -6.22 12.41
N ASP A 65 18.44 -6.15 12.09
CA ASP A 65 17.40 -6.98 12.70
C ASP A 65 17.44 -8.43 12.19
N VAL A 66 17.58 -8.63 10.87
CA VAL A 66 17.68 -9.96 10.24
C VAL A 66 18.87 -10.76 10.81
N ASN A 67 19.95 -10.06 11.17
CA ASN A 67 21.15 -10.68 11.73
C ASN A 67 21.04 -11.03 13.23
N THR A 68 20.00 -10.56 13.94
CA THR A 68 19.95 -10.72 15.40
C THR A 68 18.64 -11.27 15.95
N LEU A 69 17.47 -11.07 15.31
CA LEU A 69 16.10 -11.46 15.74
C LEU A 69 15.70 -11.06 17.19
N PHE A 70 16.64 -10.54 17.96
CA PHE A 70 16.58 -10.21 19.37
C PHE A 70 15.77 -8.92 19.63
N PRO A 71 15.85 -7.87 18.79
CA PRO A 71 15.01 -6.68 18.95
C PRO A 71 13.51 -6.99 18.82
N VAL A 72 13.13 -7.85 17.86
CA VAL A 72 11.76 -8.31 17.64
C VAL A 72 11.22 -9.03 18.87
N LYS A 73 11.95 -10.03 19.38
CA LYS A 73 11.52 -10.86 20.50
C LYS A 73 11.39 -10.05 21.79
N ARG A 74 12.34 -9.14 22.04
CA ARG A 74 12.32 -8.26 23.22
C ARG A 74 11.15 -7.28 23.16
N TRP A 75 10.85 -6.69 22.00
CA TRP A 75 9.68 -5.82 21.86
C TRP A 75 8.38 -6.59 22.05
N ALA A 76 8.25 -7.76 21.40
CA ALA A 76 7.06 -8.60 21.52
C ALA A 76 6.80 -8.94 23.00
N PHE A 77 7.85 -9.32 23.74
CA PHE A 77 7.80 -9.57 25.18
C PHE A 77 7.41 -8.31 25.99
N CYS A 78 8.08 -7.17 25.78
CA CYS A 78 7.80 -5.95 26.55
C CYS A 78 6.38 -5.39 26.33
N ASN A 79 5.84 -5.51 25.12
CA ASN A 79 4.50 -5.00 24.78
C ASN A 79 3.38 -6.02 24.98
N THR A 80 3.66 -7.32 25.08
CA THR A 80 2.65 -8.32 25.51
C THR A 80 2.50 -8.40 27.03
N HIS A 81 3.51 -8.02 27.81
CA HIS A 81 3.45 -8.07 29.28
C HIS A 81 2.79 -6.87 29.97
N LYS A 82 2.73 -5.68 29.33
CA LYS A 82 2.03 -4.50 29.87
C LYS A 82 0.78 -4.21 29.05
N LYS A 83 -0.40 -4.70 29.50
CA LYS A 83 -1.73 -4.53 28.86
C LYS A 83 -1.66 -4.24 27.35
N PRO A 84 -1.24 -5.22 26.52
CA PRO A 84 -1.10 -5.03 25.09
C PRO A 84 -2.39 -4.45 24.51
N ALA A 85 -2.27 -3.50 23.58
CA ALA A 85 -3.31 -3.35 22.58
C ALA A 85 -3.53 -4.75 21.99
N LYS A 86 -4.74 -5.31 22.13
CA LYS A 86 -5.04 -6.68 21.68
C LYS A 86 -4.53 -6.80 20.24
N PHE A 87 -3.79 -7.86 19.91
CA PHE A 87 -3.18 -8.04 18.58
C PHE A 87 -4.18 -7.77 17.45
N GLU A 88 -5.43 -8.24 17.59
CA GLU A 88 -6.54 -7.98 16.68
C GLU A 88 -6.84 -6.48 16.47
N HIS A 89 -6.74 -5.67 17.52
CA HIS A 89 -6.91 -4.23 17.43
C HIS A 89 -5.78 -3.59 16.63
N VAL A 90 -4.53 -3.98 16.89
CA VAL A 90 -3.36 -3.48 16.15
C VAL A 90 -3.44 -3.90 14.68
N LEU A 91 -3.80 -5.15 14.42
CA LEU A 91 -3.99 -5.67 13.06
C LEU A 91 -5.10 -4.92 12.32
N ARG A 92 -6.22 -4.64 12.98
CA ARG A 92 -7.32 -3.85 12.38
C ARG A 92 -6.90 -2.41 12.07
N LEU A 93 -6.14 -1.76 12.95
CA LEU A 93 -5.60 -0.42 12.68
C LEU A 93 -4.61 -0.46 11.51
N TRP A 94 -3.76 -1.48 11.46
CA TRP A 94 -2.83 -1.68 10.37
C TRP A 94 -3.55 -1.86 9.02
N ASN A 95 -4.59 -2.70 8.98
CA ASN A 95 -5.38 -2.91 7.78
C ASN A 95 -6.02 -1.61 7.28
N LYS A 96 -6.57 -0.78 8.20
CA LYS A 96 -7.12 0.54 7.83
C LYS A 96 -6.04 1.49 7.30
N TYR A 97 -4.88 1.52 7.94
CA TYR A 97 -3.74 2.30 7.47
C TYR A 97 -3.34 1.89 6.04
N VAL A 98 -3.21 0.58 5.79
CA VAL A 98 -2.89 0.08 4.44
C VAL A 98 -3.99 0.46 3.45
N GLU A 99 -5.26 0.21 3.80
CA GLU A 99 -6.43 0.51 2.96
C GLU A 99 -6.46 1.99 2.54
N GLU A 100 -6.26 2.92 3.47
CA GLU A 100 -6.22 4.37 3.18
C GLU A 100 -5.07 4.73 2.23
N ASN A 101 -3.90 4.12 2.45
CA ASN A 101 -2.69 4.37 1.67
C ASN A 101 -2.67 3.67 0.29
N THR A 102 -3.54 2.68 0.08
CA THR A 102 -3.66 1.93 -1.18
C THR A 102 -5.01 2.13 -1.87
N ALA A 103 -5.83 3.06 -1.38
CA ALA A 103 -7.15 3.31 -1.92
C ALA A 103 -7.08 3.80 -3.36
N THR A 104 -7.62 3.00 -4.27
CA THR A 104 -7.78 3.34 -5.69
C THR A 104 -9.26 3.43 -6.05
N PRO A 105 -9.63 4.23 -7.06
CA PRO A 105 -11.02 4.33 -7.50
C PRO A 105 -11.46 3.03 -8.18
N GLN A 106 -12.78 2.85 -8.31
CA GLN A 106 -13.30 1.77 -9.16
C GLN A 106 -12.94 2.07 -10.62
N VAL A 107 -12.48 1.03 -11.33
CA VAL A 107 -12.08 1.13 -12.72
C VAL A 107 -12.89 0.18 -13.58
N MET A 108 -13.30 0.65 -14.75
CA MET A 108 -13.83 -0.19 -15.81
C MET A 108 -12.70 -0.59 -16.74
N MET A 109 -12.56 -1.88 -16.99
CA MET A 109 -11.60 -2.40 -17.96
C MET A 109 -12.29 -2.54 -19.31
N SER A 110 -11.59 -2.24 -20.41
CA SER A 110 -12.11 -2.52 -21.74
C SER A 110 -12.10 -4.04 -21.99
N GLU A 111 -13.12 -4.55 -22.71
CA GLU A 111 -13.17 -5.96 -23.09
C GLU A 111 -11.92 -6.32 -23.92
N GLY A 112 -11.05 -7.15 -23.36
CA GLY A 112 -9.83 -7.63 -24.02
C GLY A 112 -8.50 -7.21 -23.35
N SER A 113 -8.49 -6.38 -22.31
CA SER A 113 -7.25 -5.88 -21.68
C SER A 113 -6.62 -6.86 -20.66
N GLY A 114 -6.56 -8.15 -20.97
CA GLY A 114 -5.99 -9.18 -20.12
C GLY A 114 -4.57 -9.56 -20.54
N THR A 115 -3.59 -8.68 -20.35
CA THR A 115 -2.18 -9.08 -20.55
C THR A 115 -1.69 -9.79 -19.29
N THR A 116 -1.47 -11.10 -19.36
CA THR A 116 -0.80 -11.84 -18.28
C THR A 116 0.66 -11.43 -18.23
N ILE A 117 1.00 -10.52 -17.33
CA ILE A 117 2.37 -10.08 -17.11
C ILE A 117 3.02 -11.07 -16.13
N GLY A 118 4.08 -11.76 -16.57
CA GLY A 118 4.85 -12.67 -15.71
C GLY A 118 5.75 -11.96 -14.68
N THR A 119 5.83 -10.63 -14.75
CA THR A 119 6.60 -9.78 -13.85
C THR A 119 5.81 -9.48 -12.57
N PRO A 120 6.44 -9.52 -11.38
CA PRO A 120 5.79 -9.15 -10.12
C PRO A 120 5.12 -7.78 -10.18
N TYR A 121 3.99 -7.62 -9.47
CA TYR A 121 3.17 -6.42 -9.54
C TYR A 121 3.95 -5.13 -9.24
N LEU A 122 4.70 -5.10 -8.13
CA LEU A 122 5.49 -3.91 -7.77
C LEU A 122 6.58 -3.60 -8.81
N GLN A 123 7.18 -4.61 -9.42
CA GLN A 123 8.15 -4.41 -10.50
C GLN A 123 7.50 -3.84 -11.77
N THR A 124 6.26 -4.24 -12.07
CA THR A 124 5.47 -3.66 -13.17
C THR A 124 5.17 -2.19 -12.91
N VAL A 125 4.71 -1.86 -11.69
CA VAL A 125 4.47 -0.46 -11.26
C VAL A 125 5.75 0.38 -11.36
N TRP A 126 6.88 -0.15 -10.88
CA TRP A 126 8.18 0.50 -11.01
C TRP A 126 8.53 0.82 -12.47
N ASN A 127 8.40 -0.16 -13.37
CA ASN A 127 8.73 0.01 -14.78
C ASN A 127 7.88 1.10 -15.43
N ILE A 128 6.57 1.16 -15.14
CA ILE A 128 5.68 2.22 -15.64
C ILE A 128 6.15 3.57 -15.11
N CYS A 129 6.42 3.68 -13.80
CA CYS A 129 6.83 4.94 -13.20
C CYS A 129 8.13 5.50 -13.81
N ILE A 130 9.13 4.65 -13.96
CA ILE A 130 10.44 5.06 -14.49
C ILE A 130 10.38 5.34 -16.00
N HIS A 131 9.80 4.43 -16.79
CA HIS A 131 9.89 4.51 -18.25
C HIS A 131 8.78 5.30 -18.91
N LYS A 132 7.62 5.45 -18.26
CA LYS A 132 6.44 6.11 -18.85
C LYS A 132 6.10 7.42 -18.15
N LEU A 133 6.31 7.49 -16.83
CA LEU A 133 5.98 8.65 -16.01
C LEU A 133 7.19 9.52 -15.63
N ASN A 134 8.40 9.16 -16.11
CA ASN A 134 9.64 9.89 -15.86
C ASN A 134 9.98 10.12 -14.37
N TYR A 135 9.55 9.21 -13.49
CA TYR A 135 9.99 9.24 -12.10
C TYR A 135 11.50 8.99 -12.01
N ASN A 136 12.17 9.66 -11.07
CA ASN A 136 13.59 9.44 -10.85
C ASN A 136 13.81 8.09 -10.10
N PRO A 137 14.61 7.15 -10.66
CA PRO A 137 14.90 5.87 -10.02
C PRO A 137 15.50 5.96 -8.62
N GLN A 138 16.18 7.06 -8.30
CA GLN A 138 16.84 7.27 -7.02
C GLN A 138 15.87 7.68 -5.91
N THR A 139 14.77 8.37 -6.26
CA THR A 139 13.88 9.00 -5.27
C THR A 139 12.49 8.35 -5.19
N ILE A 140 12.06 7.63 -6.22
CA ILE A 140 10.74 6.96 -6.28
C ILE A 140 10.43 6.08 -5.06
N LYS A 141 11.46 5.52 -4.40
CA LYS A 141 11.28 4.68 -3.21
C LYS A 141 10.73 5.44 -2.00
N GLU A 142 10.92 6.75 -1.97
CA GLU A 142 10.41 7.62 -0.91
C GLU A 142 9.04 8.24 -1.26
N ALA A 143 8.58 8.09 -2.50
CA ALA A 143 7.29 8.61 -2.94
C ALA A 143 6.12 7.83 -2.29
N PRO A 144 5.04 8.52 -1.87
CA PRO A 144 3.83 7.88 -1.37
C PRO A 144 3.30 6.84 -2.37
N PHE A 145 2.97 5.66 -1.86
CA PHE A 145 2.53 4.55 -2.69
C PHE A 145 1.16 4.82 -3.32
N GLY A 146 0.26 5.44 -2.56
CA GLY A 146 -1.03 5.91 -3.06
C GLY A 146 -0.91 6.82 -4.28
N GLU A 147 0.00 7.80 -4.23
CA GLU A 147 0.28 8.70 -5.36
C GLU A 147 0.74 7.94 -6.60
N ILE A 148 1.65 6.98 -6.43
CA ILE A 148 2.13 6.13 -7.52
C ILE A 148 0.98 5.32 -8.13
N LEU A 149 0.12 4.71 -7.32
CA LEU A 149 -1.02 3.93 -7.81
C LEU A 149 -1.93 4.81 -8.66
N TRP A 150 -2.26 6.01 -8.19
CA TRP A 150 -3.06 6.98 -8.94
C TRP A 150 -2.38 7.44 -10.23
N ALA A 151 -1.07 7.67 -10.20
CA ALA A 151 -0.32 8.07 -11.40
C ALA A 151 -0.32 6.97 -12.47
N VAL A 152 -0.17 5.69 -12.05
CA VAL A 152 -0.25 4.54 -12.96
C VAL A 152 -1.67 4.37 -13.53
N LEU A 153 -2.70 4.56 -12.70
CA LEU A 153 -4.09 4.49 -13.17
C LEU A 153 -4.40 5.61 -14.17
N ALA A 154 -4.02 6.85 -13.88
CA ALA A 154 -4.19 7.98 -14.79
C ALA A 154 -3.44 7.74 -16.12
N TYR A 155 -2.25 7.15 -16.07
CA TYR A 155 -1.55 6.72 -17.28
C TYR A 155 -2.34 5.69 -18.06
N ASN A 156 -2.79 4.60 -17.42
CA ASN A 156 -3.56 3.55 -18.10
C ASN A 156 -4.88 4.07 -18.68
N GLU A 157 -5.52 5.03 -18.02
CA GLU A 157 -6.72 5.71 -18.53
C GLU A 157 -6.39 6.54 -19.77
N SER A 158 -5.29 7.30 -19.76
CA SER A 158 -4.83 8.06 -20.94
C SER A 158 -4.50 7.17 -22.15
N GLN A 159 -4.14 5.90 -21.93
CA GLN A 159 -3.89 4.92 -22.99
C GLN A 159 -5.16 4.21 -23.47
N GLY A 160 -6.33 4.51 -22.88
CA GLY A 160 -7.61 3.87 -23.20
C GLY A 160 -7.75 2.44 -22.68
N GLY A 161 -6.87 2.00 -21.77
CA GLY A 161 -6.90 0.65 -21.21
C GLY A 161 -7.91 0.49 -20.07
N ILE A 162 -8.18 1.57 -19.34
CA ILE A 162 -9.16 1.62 -18.26
C ILE A 162 -9.92 2.95 -18.31
N ARG A 163 -11.05 3.02 -17.62
CA ARG A 163 -11.74 4.27 -17.33
C ARG A 163 -12.03 4.34 -15.84
N VAL A 164 -11.64 5.43 -15.19
CA VAL A 164 -11.96 5.67 -13.78
C VAL A 164 -13.44 6.02 -13.68
N VAL A 165 -14.15 5.33 -12.79
CA VAL A 165 -15.56 5.65 -12.51
C VAL A 165 -15.59 6.88 -11.63
N ASP A 166 -16.03 8.01 -12.18
CA ASP A 166 -16.31 9.22 -11.42
C ASP A 166 -17.75 9.22 -10.89
N ASP A 167 -18.05 10.12 -9.95
CA ASP A 167 -19.37 10.24 -9.33
C ASP A 167 -20.49 10.47 -10.37
N ASN A 168 -20.15 11.05 -11.53
CA ASN A 168 -21.09 11.27 -12.64
C ASN A 168 -21.43 9.96 -13.37
N LEU A 169 -20.43 9.12 -13.66
CA LEU A 169 -20.64 7.79 -14.24
C LEU A 169 -21.42 6.90 -13.29
N GLU A 170 -21.14 6.97 -11.99
CA GLU A 170 -21.87 6.18 -10.98
C GLU A 170 -23.36 6.51 -10.98
N GLN A 171 -23.72 7.81 -11.01
CA GLN A 171 -25.11 8.26 -11.13
C GLN A 171 -25.78 7.81 -12.44
N VAL A 172 -25.03 7.77 -13.55
CA VAL A 172 -25.55 7.27 -14.83
C VAL A 172 -25.81 5.77 -14.76
N PHE A 173 -24.92 4.99 -14.15
CA PHE A 173 -25.12 3.54 -13.97
C PHE A 173 -26.29 3.21 -13.05
N GLU A 174 -26.48 3.96 -11.97
CA GLU A 174 -27.65 3.77 -11.10
C GLU A 174 -28.94 4.01 -11.88
N LYS A 175 -29.01 5.07 -12.69
CA LYS A 175 -30.17 5.35 -13.55
C LYS A 175 -30.43 4.25 -14.58
N LEU A 176 -29.38 3.73 -15.22
CA LEU A 176 -29.50 2.66 -16.22
C LEU A 176 -29.89 1.31 -15.61
N LYS A 177 -29.43 1.00 -14.39
CA LYS A 177 -29.85 -0.20 -13.65
C LYS A 177 -31.34 -0.15 -13.28
N CYS A 178 -31.86 1.01 -12.90
CA CYS A 178 -33.28 1.20 -12.61
C CYS A 178 -34.18 1.09 -13.85
N GLN A 179 -33.67 1.40 -15.05
CA GLN A 179 -34.45 1.30 -16.29
C GLN A 179 -34.61 -0.14 -16.81
N ASN A 180 -33.66 -1.03 -16.53
CA ASN A 180 -33.72 -2.44 -16.94
C ASN A 180 -34.55 -3.35 -16.02
N LEU A 181 -35.15 -2.79 -14.96
CA LEU A 181 -36.02 -3.49 -14.01
C LEU A 181 -37.53 -3.22 -14.23
N ASN A 182 -37.87 -2.44 -15.27
CA ASN A 182 -39.24 -2.20 -15.76
C ASN A 182 -39.41 -2.80 -17.15
#